data_AF-A0A8I0FDJ8-F1
#
_entry.id   AF-A0A8I0FDJ8-F1
#
_cell.length_a   1.000
_cell.length_b   1.000
_cell.length_c   1.000
_cell.angle_alpha   90.00
_cell.angle_beta   90.00
_cell.angle_gamma   90.00
#
_symmetry.space_group_name_H-M   'P 1'
#
loop_
_entity.id
_entity.type
_entity.pdbx_description
1 polymer ?
#
loop_
_entity_poly.entity_id
_entity_poly.type
_entity_poly.pdbx_seq_one_letter_code
_entity_poly.pdbx_strand_id
1 'polypeptide(L)'
;VNGIRLLPFSVYLAPRASLSSPSDYALTSYAPKSIFSSGTTVNTGVKELIRSTGNLDINFVQTNKPRLNIQLGHAAQSVMVKFGGAIQSICSAASGCPITLVSDNTGATFGFKFAGTNASTGFVLDGFYAGVDPTGLTIGNIGVSSKFDASLNNVTLGNLGTQSTT
;
A
#
# COMPACT_ATOMS: atom_id res chain seq x y z
N VAL A 1 -12.33 -12.64 -8.76
CA VAL A 1 -11.16 -11.79 -8.48
C VAL A 1 -10.11 -12.62 -7.76
N ASN A 2 -8.90 -12.73 -8.32
CA ASN A 2 -7.82 -13.60 -7.79
C ASN A 2 -6.67 -12.82 -7.15
N GLY A 3 -6.73 -11.49 -7.22
CA GLY A 3 -5.72 -10.60 -6.67
C GLY A 3 -6.01 -9.15 -7.05
N ILE A 4 -5.13 -8.26 -6.59
CA ILE A 4 -5.06 -6.85 -6.98
C ILE A 4 -3.69 -6.64 -7.64
N ARG A 5 -3.68 -5.95 -8.78
CA ARG A 5 -2.45 -5.47 -9.42
C ARG A 5 -2.45 -3.95 -9.39
N LEU A 6 -1.44 -3.37 -8.76
CA LEU A 6 -1.11 -1.96 -8.98
C LEU A 6 -0.06 -1.89 -10.09
N LEU A 7 -0.36 -1.11 -11.12
CA LEU A 7 0.61 -0.77 -12.16
C LEU A 7 1.72 0.12 -11.55
N PRO A 8 2.83 0.38 -12.28
CA PRO A 8 3.86 1.29 -11.81
C PRO A 8 3.26 2.59 -11.29
N PHE A 9 3.67 2.97 -10.09
CA PHE A 9 3.10 4.10 -9.36
C PHE A 9 4.19 4.86 -8.61
N SER A 10 3.89 6.11 -8.27
CA SER A 10 4.75 6.94 -7.42
C SER A 10 3.93 7.66 -6.38
N VAL A 11 4.52 7.88 -5.21
CA VAL A 11 3.96 8.67 -4.11
C VAL A 11 4.78 9.93 -3.96
N TYR A 12 4.11 11.07 -3.87
CA TYR A 12 4.74 12.39 -3.78
C TYR A 12 4.38 13.08 -2.48
N LEU A 13 5.33 13.85 -1.97
CA LEU A 13 5.15 14.84 -0.92
C LEU A 13 4.97 16.20 -1.60
N ALA A 14 3.94 16.94 -1.19
CA ALA A 14 3.60 18.22 -1.80
C ALA A 14 3.43 19.32 -0.73
N PRO A 15 3.90 20.54 -0.99
CA PRO A 15 3.68 21.67 -0.10
C PRO A 15 2.20 22.05 -0.11
N ARG A 16 1.73 22.71 0.97
CA ARG A 16 0.33 23.13 1.13
C ARG A 16 -0.23 23.88 -0.08
N ALA A 17 0.59 24.70 -0.74
CA ALA A 17 0.18 25.47 -1.93
C ALA A 17 -0.24 24.58 -3.13
N SER A 18 0.35 23.39 -3.23
CA SER A 18 0.09 22.38 -4.27
C SER A 18 -0.97 21.35 -3.87
N LEU A 19 -1.48 21.40 -2.64
CA LEU A 19 -2.58 20.54 -2.19
C LEU A 19 -3.93 21.16 -2.60
N SER A 20 -4.86 20.29 -2.97
CA SER A 20 -6.27 20.65 -3.10
C SER A 20 -6.85 21.04 -1.73
N SER A 21 -7.75 22.02 -1.77
CA SER A 21 -8.56 22.48 -0.64
C SER A 21 -9.97 21.88 -0.74
N PRO A 22 -10.77 21.89 0.34
CA PRO A 22 -12.15 21.38 0.29
C PRO A 22 -13.02 21.99 -0.80
N SER A 23 -12.79 23.26 -1.15
CA SER A 23 -13.51 23.94 -2.24
C SER A 23 -13.22 23.36 -3.63
N ASP A 24 -12.06 22.72 -3.82
CA ASP A 24 -11.66 22.10 -5.09
C ASP A 24 -12.39 20.76 -5.33
N TYR A 25 -13.05 20.23 -4.28
CA TYR A 25 -13.87 19.01 -4.31
C TYR A 25 -15.36 19.30 -4.16
N ALA A 26 -15.80 20.54 -4.43
CA ALA A 26 -17.20 20.89 -4.33
C ALA A 26 -18.04 20.09 -5.33
N LEU A 27 -19.24 19.64 -4.90
CA LEU A 27 -20.18 18.88 -5.74
C LEU A 27 -20.50 19.56 -7.07
N THR A 28 -20.46 20.89 -7.11
CA THR A 28 -20.76 21.71 -8.30
C THR A 28 -19.51 22.14 -9.09
N SER A 29 -18.31 21.84 -8.59
CA SER A 29 -17.03 22.16 -9.24
C SER A 29 -15.94 21.20 -8.75
N TYR A 30 -15.72 20.11 -9.49
CA TYR A 30 -14.66 19.15 -9.20
C TYR A 30 -13.40 19.52 -10.01
N ALA A 31 -12.48 20.22 -9.37
CA ALA A 31 -11.25 20.72 -9.99
C ALA A 31 -10.04 20.54 -9.07
N PRO A 32 -9.67 19.29 -8.73
CA PRO A 32 -8.51 19.04 -7.87
C PRO A 32 -7.23 19.58 -8.51
N LYS A 33 -6.34 20.14 -7.67
CA LYS A 33 -5.04 20.61 -8.13
C LYS A 33 -4.16 19.45 -8.55
N SER A 34 -3.41 19.66 -9.62
CA SER A 34 -2.35 18.76 -10.05
C SER A 34 -1.06 19.07 -9.32
N ILE A 35 -0.31 18.03 -8.95
CA ILE A 35 1.07 18.16 -8.47
C ILE A 35 2.07 18.31 -9.64
N PHE A 36 1.62 18.13 -10.88
CA PHE A 36 2.39 18.31 -12.10
C PHE A 36 2.04 19.64 -12.76
N SER A 37 3.06 20.39 -13.20
CA SER A 37 2.91 21.63 -13.97
C SER A 37 2.66 21.35 -15.45
N SER A 38 3.37 20.36 -16.01
CA SER A 38 3.19 19.89 -17.39
C SER A 38 3.79 18.50 -17.57
N GLY A 39 3.04 17.59 -18.19
CA GLY A 39 3.49 16.21 -18.42
C GLY A 39 3.95 15.54 -17.12
N THR A 40 5.23 15.14 -17.07
CA THR A 40 5.89 14.52 -15.91
C THR A 40 6.63 15.53 -15.02
N THR A 41 6.60 16.81 -15.34
CA THR A 41 7.28 17.87 -14.56
C THR A 41 6.46 18.18 -13.32
N VAL A 42 7.06 18.01 -12.14
CA VAL A 42 6.41 18.33 -10.86
C VAL A 42 6.48 19.82 -10.53
N ASN A 43 5.49 20.31 -9.80
CA ASN A 43 5.48 21.68 -9.27
C ASN A 43 6.65 21.93 -8.30
N THR A 44 7.05 23.19 -8.16
CA THR A 44 8.09 23.60 -7.20
C THR A 44 7.76 23.13 -5.78
N GLY A 45 8.73 22.47 -5.14
CA GLY A 45 8.60 21.96 -3.78
C GLY A 45 7.92 20.59 -3.68
N VAL A 46 7.36 20.04 -4.75
CA VAL A 46 6.88 18.65 -4.79
C VAL A 46 8.07 17.71 -4.92
N LYS A 47 8.10 16.64 -4.12
CA LYS A 47 9.17 15.64 -4.11
C LYS A 47 8.59 14.24 -4.22
N GLU A 48 9.17 13.41 -5.07
CA GLU A 48 8.84 11.98 -5.10
C GLU A 48 9.47 11.28 -3.91
N LEU A 49 8.70 10.45 -3.21
CA LEU A 49 9.14 9.70 -2.03
C LEU A 49 9.28 8.21 -2.34
N ILE A 50 8.29 7.65 -3.03
CA ILE A 50 8.25 6.23 -3.39
C ILE A 50 8.02 6.13 -4.88
N ARG A 51 8.77 5.24 -5.54
CA ARG A 51 8.60 4.86 -6.92
C ARG A 51 8.54 3.33 -7.03
N SER A 52 7.53 2.81 -7.69
CA SER A 52 7.46 1.40 -8.13
C SER A 52 7.59 1.38 -9.64
N THR A 53 8.69 0.82 -10.16
CA THR A 53 8.92 0.70 -11.62
C THR A 53 8.28 -0.56 -12.20
N GLY A 54 7.95 -1.52 -11.35
CA GLY A 54 7.22 -2.74 -11.68
C GLY A 54 5.81 -2.73 -11.13
N ASN A 55 5.04 -3.75 -11.50
CA ASN A 55 3.73 -4.00 -10.92
C ASN A 55 3.88 -4.45 -9.46
N LEU A 56 2.97 -4.01 -8.59
CA LEU A 56 2.78 -4.58 -7.26
C LEU A 56 1.58 -5.52 -7.30
N ASP A 57 1.84 -6.82 -7.16
CA ASP A 57 0.84 -7.87 -7.23
C ASP A 57 0.50 -8.39 -5.84
N ILE A 58 -0.78 -8.28 -5.45
CA ILE A 58 -1.34 -8.88 -4.25
C ILE A 58 -2.16 -10.09 -4.69
N ASN A 59 -1.68 -11.29 -4.37
CA ASN A 59 -2.33 -12.54 -4.73
C ASN A 59 -3.23 -13.03 -3.59
N PHE A 60 -4.45 -13.43 -3.90
CA PHE A 60 -5.40 -13.96 -2.94
C PHE A 60 -5.36 -15.49 -2.92
N VAL A 61 -5.72 -16.08 -1.78
CA VAL A 61 -6.01 -17.52 -1.73
C VAL A 61 -7.32 -17.77 -2.49
N GLN A 62 -7.27 -18.57 -3.56
CA GLN A 62 -8.40 -18.73 -4.48
C GLN A 62 -9.70 -19.21 -3.81
N THR A 63 -9.57 -20.11 -2.84
CA THR A 63 -10.69 -20.69 -2.07
C THR A 63 -11.10 -19.82 -0.88
N ASN A 64 -10.31 -18.81 -0.51
CA ASN A 64 -10.57 -17.93 0.64
C ASN A 64 -10.23 -16.47 0.31
N LYS A 65 -10.95 -15.89 -0.65
CA LYS A 65 -10.70 -14.52 -1.12
C LYS A 65 -10.99 -13.48 -0.02
N PRO A 66 -10.24 -12.36 0.03
CA PRO A 66 -10.49 -11.28 0.98
C PRO A 66 -11.93 -10.76 0.92
N ARG A 67 -12.49 -10.52 2.10
CA ARG A 67 -13.83 -9.99 2.32
C ARG A 67 -13.72 -8.86 3.32
N LEU A 68 -14.55 -7.84 3.13
CA LEU A 68 -14.68 -6.71 4.03
C LEU A 68 -16.14 -6.57 4.41
N ASN A 69 -16.44 -6.51 5.70
CA ASN A 69 -17.76 -6.14 6.19
C ASN A 69 -17.65 -4.82 6.94
N ILE A 70 -18.47 -3.85 6.56
CA ILE A 70 -18.58 -2.54 7.19
C ILE A 70 -20.01 -2.39 7.70
N GLN A 71 -20.18 -2.18 8.99
CA GLN A 71 -21.49 -2.03 9.59
C GLN A 71 -21.65 -0.61 10.17
N LEU A 72 -22.66 0.11 9.69
CA LEU A 72 -22.90 1.54 9.98
C LEU A 72 -24.13 1.76 10.89
N GLY A 73 -24.59 0.71 11.60
CA GLY A 73 -25.88 0.68 12.29
C GLY A 73 -25.87 1.12 13.76
N HIS A 74 -27.08 1.43 14.28
CA HIS A 74 -27.38 1.91 15.64
C HIS A 74 -27.23 0.88 16.78
N ALA A 75 -27.30 -0.42 16.49
CA ALA A 75 -27.17 -1.46 17.52
C ALA A 75 -25.72 -1.56 18.02
N ALA A 76 -25.52 -1.82 19.32
CA ALA A 76 -24.19 -2.02 19.90
C ALA A 76 -23.48 -3.17 19.18
N GLN A 77 -22.38 -2.87 18.51
CA GLN A 77 -21.59 -3.82 17.76
C GLN A 77 -20.16 -3.67 18.21
N SER A 78 -19.53 -4.79 18.58
CA SER A 78 -18.20 -4.78 19.18
C SER A 78 -17.14 -4.09 18.30
N VAL A 79 -17.29 -4.07 16.97
CA VAL A 79 -16.34 -3.47 16.01
C VAL A 79 -17.07 -3.01 14.72
N MET A 80 -16.57 -1.94 14.07
CA MET A 80 -17.20 -1.31 12.89
C MET A 80 -16.87 -2.02 11.57
N VAL A 81 -15.64 -2.51 11.45
CA VAL A 81 -15.09 -3.15 10.25
C VAL A 81 -14.56 -4.52 10.64
N LYS A 82 -14.95 -5.55 9.89
CA LYS A 82 -14.37 -6.89 10.00
C LYS A 82 -13.76 -7.30 8.68
N PHE A 83 -12.56 -7.83 8.76
CA PHE A 83 -11.87 -8.43 7.62
C PHE A 83 -12.07 -9.94 7.65
N GLY A 84 -12.02 -10.56 6.48
CA GLY A 84 -11.98 -12.00 6.35
C GLY A 84 -11.32 -12.42 5.04
N GLY A 85 -11.15 -13.72 4.85
CA GLY A 85 -10.42 -14.25 3.70
C GLY A 85 -8.92 -14.38 3.96
N ALA A 86 -8.11 -14.47 2.91
CA ALA A 86 -6.67 -14.63 3.04
C ALA A 86 -5.87 -14.04 1.86
N ILE A 87 -4.70 -13.53 2.18
CA ILE A 87 -3.68 -13.07 1.22
C ILE A 87 -2.65 -14.19 1.07
N GLN A 88 -2.41 -14.65 -0.16
CA GLN A 88 -1.38 -15.65 -0.42
C GLN A 88 0.01 -15.01 -0.37
N SER A 89 0.17 -13.89 -1.09
CA SER A 89 1.44 -13.18 -1.19
C SER A 89 1.24 -11.76 -1.69
N ILE A 90 2.24 -10.92 -1.43
CA ILE A 90 2.48 -9.68 -2.15
C ILE A 90 3.82 -9.86 -2.84
N CYS A 91 3.87 -9.68 -4.16
CA CYS A 91 5.08 -9.80 -4.96
C CYS A 91 5.74 -11.19 -4.89
N SER A 92 5.08 -12.20 -5.46
CA SER A 92 5.48 -13.61 -5.34
C SER A 92 6.79 -13.99 -6.05
N ALA A 93 7.26 -13.18 -7.00
CA ALA A 93 8.51 -13.43 -7.72
C ALA A 93 9.70 -13.54 -6.75
N ALA A 94 10.72 -14.33 -7.12
CA ALA A 94 11.92 -14.50 -6.28
C ALA A 94 12.62 -13.16 -5.98
N SER A 95 12.65 -12.26 -6.95
CA SER A 95 13.23 -10.92 -6.81
C SER A 95 12.35 -9.94 -6.02
N GLY A 96 11.09 -10.25 -5.71
CA GLY A 96 10.11 -9.27 -5.22
C GLY A 96 9.72 -8.22 -6.27
N CYS A 97 8.84 -7.28 -5.88
CA CYS A 97 8.51 -6.12 -6.71
C CYS A 97 9.47 -4.97 -6.43
N PRO A 98 9.97 -4.28 -7.47
CA PRO A 98 10.95 -3.21 -7.29
C PRO A 98 10.26 -1.97 -6.71
N ILE A 99 10.66 -1.60 -5.50
CA ILE A 99 10.30 -0.37 -4.82
C ILE A 99 11.57 0.45 -4.62
N THR A 100 11.50 1.73 -4.97
CA THR A 100 12.57 2.71 -4.77
C THR A 100 12.07 3.79 -3.82
N LEU A 101 12.78 4.00 -2.72
CA LEU A 101 12.67 5.21 -1.92
C LEU A 101 13.55 6.28 -2.59
N VAL A 102 12.94 7.39 -2.99
CA VAL A 102 13.60 8.43 -3.79
C VAL A 102 13.97 9.62 -2.91
N SER A 103 15.19 10.12 -3.10
CA SER A 103 15.72 11.35 -2.49
C SER A 103 16.57 12.10 -3.52
N ASP A 104 15.90 12.91 -4.33
CA ASP A 104 16.48 13.57 -5.51
C ASP A 104 17.24 12.56 -6.40
N ASN A 105 18.56 12.69 -6.56
CA ASN A 105 19.37 11.78 -7.40
C ASN A 105 19.86 10.53 -6.66
N THR A 106 19.50 10.39 -5.39
CA THR A 106 19.89 9.27 -4.52
C THR A 106 18.67 8.49 -4.07
N GLY A 107 18.86 7.25 -3.64
CA GLY A 107 17.76 6.47 -3.10
C GLY A 107 18.15 5.07 -2.67
N ALA A 108 17.11 4.33 -2.27
CA ALA A 108 17.20 2.93 -1.89
C ALA A 108 16.24 2.13 -2.75
N THR A 109 16.75 1.24 -3.60
CA THR A 109 15.93 0.32 -4.39
C THR A 109 16.01 -1.07 -3.80
N PHE A 110 14.87 -1.73 -3.68
CA PHE A 110 14.79 -3.10 -3.21
C PHE A 110 13.57 -3.81 -3.79
N GLY A 111 13.68 -5.13 -3.89
CA GLY A 111 12.59 -6.02 -4.23
C GLY A 111 11.81 -6.45 -2.99
N PHE A 112 10.64 -5.84 -2.75
CA PHE A 112 9.78 -6.21 -1.63
C PHE A 112 9.01 -7.51 -1.94
N LYS A 113 8.95 -8.41 -0.96
CA LYS A 113 8.17 -9.65 -1.01
C LYS A 113 7.52 -9.94 0.33
N PHE A 114 6.30 -10.45 0.28
CA PHE A 114 5.54 -10.95 1.42
C PHE A 114 4.84 -12.25 1.03
N ALA A 115 4.82 -13.26 1.89
CA ALA A 115 4.01 -14.46 1.70
C ALA A 115 3.58 -15.06 3.03
N GLY A 116 2.37 -15.62 3.09
CA GLY A 116 1.99 -16.46 4.24
C GLY A 116 2.88 -17.70 4.31
N THR A 117 3.31 -18.11 5.50
CA THR A 117 4.21 -19.28 5.64
C THR A 117 3.52 -20.59 5.29
N ASN A 118 2.18 -20.63 5.36
CA ASN A 118 1.37 -21.75 4.90
C ASN A 118 0.88 -21.47 3.48
N ALA A 119 1.39 -22.23 2.51
CA ALA A 119 1.04 -22.07 1.09
C ALA A 119 -0.42 -22.38 0.75
N SER A 120 -1.14 -23.14 1.59
CA SER A 120 -2.54 -23.50 1.36
C SER A 120 -3.52 -22.50 1.93
N THR A 121 -3.21 -21.93 3.10
CA THR A 121 -4.12 -20.99 3.80
C THR A 121 -3.70 -19.53 3.67
N GLY A 122 -2.45 -19.25 3.28
CA GLY A 122 -1.90 -17.91 3.20
C GLY A 122 -1.86 -17.21 4.57
N PHE A 123 -1.83 -15.87 4.53
CA PHE A 123 -2.06 -15.01 5.67
C PHE A 123 -3.56 -14.75 5.83
N VAL A 124 -4.17 -15.40 6.83
CA VAL A 124 -5.61 -15.33 7.09
C VAL A 124 -5.97 -14.00 7.73
N LEU A 125 -6.98 -13.32 7.15
CA LEU A 125 -7.53 -12.04 7.59
C LEU A 125 -8.72 -12.20 8.54
N ASP A 126 -9.24 -13.42 8.71
CA ASP A 126 -10.32 -13.69 9.65
C ASP A 126 -9.90 -13.32 11.07
N GLY A 127 -10.76 -12.57 11.77
CA GLY A 127 -10.49 -12.07 13.12
C GLY A 127 -9.82 -10.70 13.15
N PHE A 128 -9.30 -10.18 12.03
CA PHE A 128 -8.89 -8.77 11.97
C PHE A 128 -10.11 -7.85 11.97
N TYR A 129 -9.99 -6.73 12.66
CA TYR A 129 -11.06 -5.73 12.75
C TYR A 129 -10.50 -4.31 12.88
N ALA A 130 -11.34 -3.35 12.54
CA ALA A 130 -11.15 -1.95 12.92
C ALA A 130 -12.45 -1.40 13.51
N GLY A 131 -12.34 -0.48 14.47
CA GLY A 131 -13.48 0.06 15.20
C GLY A 131 -13.16 1.38 15.86
N VAL A 132 -14.20 2.04 16.35
CA VAL A 132 -14.06 3.23 17.18
C VAL A 132 -14.56 2.85 18.57
N ASP A 133 -13.65 2.88 19.53
CA ASP A 133 -13.93 2.63 20.94
C ASP A 133 -13.84 3.97 21.70
N PRO A 134 -14.28 4.05 22.97
CA PRO A 134 -14.21 5.30 23.75
C PRO A 134 -12.80 5.93 23.83
N THR A 135 -11.74 5.15 23.62
CA THR A 135 -10.34 5.59 23.66
C THR A 135 -9.77 5.96 22.28
N GLY A 136 -10.51 5.76 21.18
CA GLY A 136 -10.09 6.13 19.83
C GLY A 136 -10.31 5.05 18.77
N LEU A 137 -9.56 5.15 17.67
CA LEU A 137 -9.54 4.17 16.58
C LEU A 137 -8.76 2.92 17.03
N THR A 138 -9.43 1.78 17.05
CA THR A 138 -8.84 0.48 17.34
C THR A 138 -8.67 -0.30 16.04
N ILE A 139 -7.49 -0.88 15.83
CA ILE A 139 -7.22 -1.89 14.80
C ILE A 139 -6.63 -3.08 15.52
N GLY A 140 -7.22 -4.27 15.33
CA GLY A 140 -6.84 -5.44 16.09
C GLY A 140 -7.07 -6.75 15.36
N ASN A 141 -6.66 -7.83 16.01
CA ASN A 141 -6.90 -9.20 15.59
C ASN A 141 -7.35 -10.02 16.81
N ILE A 142 -8.38 -10.84 16.64
CA ILE A 142 -8.83 -11.78 17.68
C ILE A 142 -8.00 -13.07 17.54
N GLY A 143 -7.35 -13.48 18.62
CA GLY A 143 -6.54 -14.69 18.64
C GLY A 143 -5.12 -14.47 18.10
N VAL A 144 -4.60 -15.48 17.41
CA VAL A 144 -3.22 -15.46 16.88
C VAL A 144 -3.28 -15.31 15.37
N SER A 145 -2.60 -14.28 14.86
CA SER A 145 -2.49 -14.06 13.42
C SER A 145 -1.67 -15.15 12.73
N SER A 146 -1.95 -15.37 11.44
CA SER A 146 -1.13 -16.28 10.61
C SER A 146 0.32 -15.81 10.56
N LYS A 147 1.26 -16.75 10.55
CA LYS A 147 2.67 -16.43 10.28
C LYS A 147 2.85 -16.04 8.82
N PHE A 148 3.77 -15.11 8.56
CA PHE A 148 4.17 -14.70 7.22
C PHE A 148 5.69 -14.47 7.19
N ASP A 149 6.25 -14.56 5.99
CA ASP A 149 7.61 -14.15 5.69
C ASP A 149 7.57 -12.86 4.89
N ALA A 150 8.41 -11.89 5.28
CA ALA A 150 8.63 -10.66 4.52
C ALA A 150 10.14 -10.49 4.26
N SER A 151 10.51 -10.13 3.04
CA SER A 151 11.90 -9.92 2.67
C SER A 151 12.10 -8.74 1.74
N LEU A 152 13.31 -8.16 1.83
CA LEU A 152 13.85 -7.20 0.88
C LEU A 152 14.96 -7.91 0.11
N ASN A 153 14.85 -7.95 -1.21
CA ASN A 153 15.81 -8.60 -2.10
C ASN A 153 16.52 -7.55 -2.95
N ASN A 154 17.73 -7.83 -3.46
CA ASN A 154 18.44 -6.95 -4.39
C ASN A 154 18.50 -5.48 -3.91
N VAL A 155 18.87 -5.29 -2.63
CA VAL A 155 18.92 -3.96 -2.03
C VAL A 155 20.12 -3.18 -2.58
N THR A 156 19.85 -2.04 -3.20
CA THR A 156 20.86 -1.10 -3.70
C THR A 156 20.61 0.28 -3.11
N LEU A 157 21.66 0.91 -2.60
CA LEU A 157 21.64 2.24 -2.01
C LEU A 157 22.59 3.17 -2.78
N GLY A 158 22.29 4.47 -2.82
CA GLY A 158 23.17 5.49 -3.38
C GLY A 158 22.59 6.18 -4.61
N ASN A 159 23.45 6.58 -5.55
CA ASN A 159 23.02 7.31 -6.74
C ASN A 159 22.14 6.40 -7.62
N LEU A 160 20.91 6.85 -7.90
CA LEU A 160 19.95 6.08 -8.67
C LEU A 160 20.46 5.85 -10.10
N GLY A 161 20.32 4.63 -10.60
CA GLY A 161 20.77 4.25 -11.96
C GLY A 161 22.28 4.02 -12.09
N THR A 162 23.04 4.10 -11.00
CA THR A 162 24.47 3.76 -10.97
C THR A 162 24.70 2.40 -10.31
N GLN A 163 25.70 1.65 -10.77
CA GLN A 163 26.13 0.39 -10.15
C GLN A 163 27.54 0.55 -9.59
N SER A 164 27.84 -0.12 -8.47
CA SER A 164 29.21 -0.24 -7.96
C SER A 164 30.09 -0.90 -9.03
N THR A 165 31.21 -0.27 -9.36
CA THR A 165 32.23 -0.83 -10.26
C THR A 165 33.31 -1.61 -9.52
N THR A 166 33.12 -1.83 -8.22
CA THR A 166 34.03 -2.53 -7.29
C THR A 166 33.29 -3.66 -6.61
#